data_AF-A0A939HHT1-F1
#
_entry.id   AF-A0A939HHT1-F1
#
_cell.length_a   1.000
_cell.length_b   1.000
_cell.length_c   1.000
_cell.angle_alpha   90.00
_cell.angle_beta   90.00
_cell.angle_gamma   90.00
#
_symmetry.space_group_name_H-M   'P 1'
#
loop_
_entity.id
_entity.type
_entity.pdbx_description
1 polymer ?
#
loop_
_entity_poly.entity_id
_entity_poly.type
_entity_poly.pdbx_seq_one_letter_code
_entity_poly.pdbx_strand_id
1 'polypeptide(L)'
;MAKLTKAQREWRPGMPKKRRSTKVMFASTVLLLEAFVAFFATLAVFGLKRGEVAPGLILGFGIALSVVLVLACAVVRKPWGLAVGWGLQIVLILTGIAEPMMFIVGILFAICWWYGIRTGMRIDREVAERDRRQAEWDAAHGDEAAPETP
;
A
#
# COMPACT_ATOMS: atom_id res chain seq x y z
N MET A 1 6.49 -33.44 10.88
CA MET A 1 5.15 -33.18 10.32
C MET A 1 4.95 -31.68 10.18
N ALA A 2 4.73 -31.16 8.97
CA ALA A 2 4.48 -29.74 8.75
C ALA A 2 3.08 -29.36 9.27
N LYS A 3 2.99 -28.39 10.18
CA LYS A 3 1.69 -27.88 10.66
C LYS A 3 1.05 -27.04 9.56
N LEU A 4 -0.05 -27.52 8.99
CA LEU A 4 -0.86 -26.74 8.04
C LEU A 4 -1.40 -25.48 8.72
N THR A 5 -1.28 -24.34 8.03
CA THR A 5 -1.88 -23.06 8.45
C THR A 5 -3.41 -23.17 8.45
N LYS A 6 -4.12 -22.36 9.24
CA LYS A 6 -5.58 -22.42 9.35
C LYS A 6 -6.28 -22.31 7.99
N ALA A 7 -5.78 -21.43 7.13
CA ALA A 7 -6.27 -21.26 5.75
C ALA A 7 -6.08 -22.50 4.87
N GLN A 8 -5.01 -23.27 5.09
CA GLN A 8 -4.78 -24.53 4.35
C GLN A 8 -5.69 -25.66 4.82
N ARG A 9 -6.14 -25.64 6.08
CA ARG A 9 -7.10 -26.63 6.60
C ARG A 9 -8.53 -26.35 6.17
N GLU A 10 -8.88 -25.07 6.03
CA GLU A 10 -10.23 -24.63 5.65
C GLU A 10 -10.44 -24.57 4.13
N TRP A 11 -9.39 -24.82 3.33
CA TRP A 11 -9.48 -24.79 1.87
C TRP A 11 -10.32 -25.97 1.34
N ARG A 12 -11.32 -25.65 0.50
CA ARG A 12 -12.17 -26.64 -0.20
C ARG A 12 -11.98 -26.47 -1.72
N PRO A 13 -11.99 -27.57 -2.51
CA PRO A 13 -11.99 -27.49 -3.97
C PRO A 13 -13.17 -26.63 -4.46
N GLY A 14 -12.92 -25.70 -5.38
CA GLY A 14 -13.93 -24.75 -5.87
C GLY A 14 -14.17 -23.51 -5.00
N MET A 15 -13.48 -23.35 -3.86
CA MET A 15 -13.64 -22.16 -3.02
C MET A 15 -13.16 -20.89 -3.78
N PRO A 16 -14.00 -19.85 -3.92
CA PRO A 16 -13.61 -18.63 -4.61
C PRO A 16 -12.47 -17.93 -3.89
N LYS A 17 -11.45 -17.51 -4.64
CA LYS A 17 -10.26 -16.85 -4.09
C LYS A 17 -10.62 -15.46 -3.57
N LYS A 18 -10.29 -15.17 -2.31
CA LYS A 18 -10.50 -13.83 -1.72
C LYS A 18 -9.76 -12.76 -2.54
N ARG A 19 -10.51 -11.79 -3.06
CA ARG A 19 -9.95 -10.65 -3.82
C ARG A 19 -9.06 -9.78 -2.93
N ARG A 20 -8.04 -9.17 -3.53
CA ARG A 20 -7.16 -8.20 -2.85
C ARG A 20 -7.89 -6.87 -2.68
N SER A 21 -7.70 -6.21 -1.54
CA SER A 21 -8.29 -4.90 -1.27
C SER A 21 -7.66 -3.83 -2.18
N THR A 22 -8.51 -3.10 -2.89
CA THR A 22 -8.16 -2.00 -3.79
C THR A 22 -7.51 -0.85 -3.02
N LYS A 23 -8.04 -0.54 -1.83
CA LYS A 23 -7.44 0.42 -0.91
C LYS A 23 -5.97 0.09 -0.60
N VAL A 24 -5.68 -1.17 -0.27
CA VAL A 24 -4.32 -1.61 0.05
C VAL A 24 -3.41 -1.49 -1.17
N MET A 25 -3.93 -1.77 -2.38
CA MET A 25 -3.16 -1.62 -3.62
C MET A 25 -2.76 -0.16 -3.85
N PHE A 26 -3.71 0.79 -3.81
CA PHE A 26 -3.39 2.22 -3.99
C PHE A 26 -2.43 2.72 -2.92
N ALA A 27 -2.66 2.39 -1.66
CA ALA A 27 -1.80 2.83 -0.56
C ALA A 27 -0.38 2.27 -0.69
N SER A 28 -0.23 1.00 -1.10
CA SER A 28 1.09 0.40 -1.33
C SER A 28 1.82 1.02 -2.52
N THR A 29 1.10 1.35 -3.61
CA THR A 29 1.68 2.02 -4.76
C THR A 29 2.21 3.41 -4.41
N VAL A 30 1.44 4.18 -3.64
CA VAL A 30 1.86 5.51 -3.16
C VAL A 30 3.14 5.41 -2.33
N LEU A 31 3.15 4.57 -1.28
CA LEU A 31 4.32 4.40 -0.40
C LEU A 31 5.58 3.93 -1.16
N LEU A 32 5.41 3.05 -2.15
CA LEU A 32 6.53 2.58 -2.95
C LEU A 32 7.11 3.70 -3.82
N LEU A 33 6.26 4.50 -4.47
CA LEU A 33 6.71 5.65 -5.24
C LEU A 33 7.41 6.69 -4.35
N GLU A 34 6.88 6.94 -3.16
CA GLU A 34 7.53 7.81 -2.17
C GLU A 34 8.89 7.29 -1.75
N ALA A 35 9.07 5.97 -1.60
CA ALA A 35 10.37 5.40 -1.26
C ALA A 35 11.43 5.71 -2.33
N PHE A 36 11.06 5.63 -3.61
CA PHE A 36 11.93 6.03 -4.72
C PHE A 36 12.20 7.52 -4.73
N VAL A 37 11.17 8.34 -4.50
CA VAL A 37 11.32 9.80 -4.43
C VAL A 37 12.24 10.20 -3.28
N ALA A 38 12.05 9.64 -2.08
CA ALA A 38 12.92 9.88 -0.94
C ALA A 38 14.38 9.48 -1.24
N PHE A 39 14.58 8.37 -1.94
CA PHE A 39 15.91 7.91 -2.35
C PHE A 39 16.57 8.91 -3.32
N PHE A 40 15.86 9.35 -4.36
CA PHE A 40 16.39 10.32 -5.32
C PHE A 40 16.58 11.71 -4.72
N ALA A 41 15.65 12.16 -3.86
CA ALA A 41 15.79 13.41 -3.11
C ALA A 41 17.05 13.38 -2.22
N THR A 42 17.35 12.23 -1.62
CA THR A 42 18.58 12.04 -0.85
C THR A 42 19.83 12.21 -1.71
N LEU A 43 19.84 11.64 -2.92
CA LEU A 43 20.96 11.81 -3.85
C LEU A 43 21.10 13.26 -4.31
N ALA A 44 19.99 13.96 -4.55
CA ALA A 44 19.99 15.38 -4.89
C ALA A 44 20.56 16.23 -3.74
N VAL A 45 20.07 16.05 -2.52
CA VAL A 45 20.57 16.76 -1.33
C VAL A 45 22.04 16.44 -1.08
N PHE A 46 22.46 15.19 -1.23
CA PHE A 46 23.86 14.79 -1.11
C PHE A 46 24.75 15.50 -2.14
N GLY A 47 24.28 15.64 -3.38
CA GLY A 47 24.99 16.39 -4.43
C GLY A 47 25.09 17.89 -4.13
N LEU A 48 24.02 18.49 -3.63
CA LEU A 48 23.92 19.93 -3.36
C LEU A 48 24.65 20.37 -2.08
N LYS A 49 24.64 19.53 -1.03
CA LYS A 49 25.11 19.88 0.33
C LYS A 49 26.37 19.14 0.78
N ARG A 50 27.13 18.59 -0.16
CA ARG A 50 28.30 17.72 0.10
C ARG A 50 29.36 18.34 1.02
N GLY A 51 29.43 19.67 1.10
CA GLY A 51 30.38 20.42 1.95
C GLY A 51 29.80 21.02 3.23
N GLU A 52 28.48 21.01 3.42
CA GLU A 52 27.81 21.64 4.56
C GLU A 52 27.44 20.65 5.66
N VAL A 53 27.10 19.42 5.28
CA VAL A 53 26.59 18.37 6.18
C VAL A 53 27.34 17.08 5.92
N ALA A 54 27.63 16.32 6.97
CA ALA A 54 28.32 15.06 6.87
C ALA A 54 27.59 14.10 5.89
N PRO A 55 28.26 13.61 4.83
CA PRO A 55 27.69 12.68 3.84
C PRO A 55 26.94 11.48 4.43
N GLY A 56 27.50 10.90 5.49
CA GLY A 56 26.93 9.74 6.16
C GLY A 56 25.57 10.02 6.79
N LEU A 57 25.32 11.25 7.27
CA LEU A 57 24.03 11.62 7.85
C LEU A 57 22.97 11.78 6.76
N ILE A 58 23.28 12.44 5.64
CA ILE A 58 22.35 12.62 4.52
C ILE A 58 21.95 11.24 3.96
N LEU A 59 22.95 10.43 3.57
CA LEU A 59 22.71 9.13 2.97
C LEU A 59 22.05 8.17 3.96
N GLY A 60 22.49 8.17 5.22
CA GLY A 60 21.93 7.33 6.27
C GLY A 60 20.44 7.61 6.52
N PHE A 61 20.08 8.88 6.72
CA PHE A 61 18.69 9.28 6.94
C PHE A 61 17.82 8.96 5.72
N GLY A 62 18.28 9.32 4.53
CA GLY A 62 17.54 9.14 3.29
C GLY A 62 17.27 7.68 2.94
N ILE A 63 18.30 6.83 3.01
CA ILE A 63 18.16 5.39 2.77
C ILE A 63 17.25 4.78 3.84
N ALA A 64 17.42 5.14 5.12
CA ALA A 64 16.57 4.65 6.19
C ALA A 64 15.09 5.02 5.94
N LEU A 65 14.80 6.26 5.52
CA LEU A 65 13.46 6.71 5.19
C LEU A 65 12.86 5.91 4.02
N SER A 66 13.62 5.70 2.93
CA SER A 66 13.19 4.87 1.81
C SER A 66 12.87 3.43 2.23
N VAL A 67 13.71 2.82 3.08
CA VAL A 67 13.46 1.48 3.60
C VAL A 67 12.21 1.45 4.46
N VAL A 68 12.00 2.44 5.33
CA VAL A 68 10.79 2.55 6.16
C VAL A 68 9.54 2.67 5.28
N LEU A 69 9.57 3.46 4.21
CA LEU A 69 8.46 3.59 3.26
C LEU A 69 8.15 2.26 2.56
N VAL A 70 9.16 1.49 2.16
CA VAL A 70 8.96 0.14 1.59
C VAL A 70 8.37 -0.83 2.62
N LEU A 71 8.88 -0.83 3.86
CA LEU A 71 8.35 -1.66 4.94
C LEU A 71 6.92 -1.26 5.32
N ALA A 72 6.56 0.02 5.15
CA ALA A 72 5.22 0.52 5.39
C ALA A 72 4.16 -0.17 4.50
N CYS A 73 4.53 -0.61 3.30
CA CYS A 73 3.66 -1.41 2.41
C CYS A 73 3.20 -2.72 3.06
N ALA A 74 4.00 -3.33 3.95
CA ALA A 74 3.60 -4.53 4.66
C ALA A 74 2.58 -4.22 5.78
N VAL A 75 2.73 -3.10 6.48
CA VAL A 75 1.88 -2.73 7.62
C VAL A 75 0.59 -2.03 7.23
N VAL A 76 0.50 -1.44 6.02
CA VAL A 76 -0.72 -0.76 5.54
C VAL A 76 -1.94 -1.69 5.44
N ARG A 77 -1.71 -3.01 5.46
CA ARG A 77 -2.75 -4.04 5.55
C ARG A 77 -3.44 -4.08 6.91
N LYS A 78 -2.82 -3.52 7.95
CA LYS A 78 -3.33 -3.48 9.32
C LYS A 78 -4.17 -2.22 9.56
N PRO A 79 -5.13 -2.25 10.50
CA PRO A 79 -6.00 -1.10 10.77
C PRO A 79 -5.23 0.17 11.19
N TRP A 80 -4.13 0.02 11.92
CA TRP A 80 -3.27 1.13 12.34
C TRP A 80 -2.28 1.60 11.25
N GLY A 81 -2.10 0.83 10.17
CA GLY A 81 -1.17 1.17 9.09
C GLY A 81 -1.53 2.45 8.34
N LEU A 82 -2.79 2.89 8.42
CA LEU A 82 -3.23 4.17 7.88
C LEU A 82 -2.65 5.36 8.66
N ALA A 83 -2.59 5.25 9.99
CA ALA A 83 -1.99 6.27 10.83
C ALA A 83 -0.49 6.38 10.58
N VAL A 84 0.19 5.25 10.38
CA VAL A 84 1.60 5.21 9.98
C VAL A 84 1.81 5.95 8.67
N GLY A 85 1.00 5.65 7.65
CA GLY A 85 1.13 6.31 6.36
C GLY A 85 0.93 7.82 6.45
N TRP A 86 -0.05 8.30 7.23
CA TRP A 86 -0.17 9.74 7.50
C TRP A 86 1.05 10.34 8.20
N GLY A 87 1.62 9.62 9.18
CA GLY A 87 2.89 10.04 9.78
C GLY A 87 4.01 10.14 8.76
N LEU A 88 4.11 9.17 7.84
CA LEU A 88 5.11 9.16 6.77
C LEU A 88 4.89 10.29 5.75
N GLN A 89 3.65 10.68 5.46
CA GLN A 89 3.36 11.86 4.64
C GLN A 89 3.95 13.12 5.27
N ILE A 90 3.73 13.32 6.57
CA ILE A 90 4.27 14.49 7.30
C ILE A 90 5.80 14.46 7.26
N VAL A 91 6.41 13.31 7.54
CA VAL A 91 7.88 13.16 7.47
C VAL A 91 8.40 13.48 6.07
N LEU A 92 7.73 12.99 5.02
CA LEU A 92 8.12 13.26 3.64
C LEU A 92 8.03 14.75 3.32
N ILE A 93 6.96 15.43 3.71
CA ILE A 93 6.80 16.88 3.54
C ILE A 93 7.89 17.65 4.29
N LEU A 94 8.25 17.22 5.51
CA LEU A 94 9.32 17.85 6.30
C LEU A 94 10.70 17.71 5.65
N THR A 95 10.92 16.73 4.77
CA THR A 95 12.16 16.68 3.95
C THR A 95 12.31 17.90 3.04
N GLY A 96 11.21 18.64 2.79
CA GLY A 96 11.19 19.97 2.18
C GLY A 96 12.13 20.99 2.81
N ILE A 97 12.44 20.85 4.10
CA ILE A 97 13.40 21.75 4.78
C ILE A 97 14.82 21.57 4.21
N ALA A 98 15.18 20.36 3.81
CA ALA A 98 16.48 20.08 3.19
C ALA A 98 16.49 20.42 1.69
N GLU A 99 15.39 20.14 0.99
CA GLU A 99 15.19 20.42 -0.43
C GLU A 99 13.78 21.01 -0.67
N PRO A 100 13.63 22.33 -0.87
CA PRO A 100 12.32 23.00 -0.91
C PRO A 100 11.31 22.41 -1.91
N MET A 101 11.79 21.83 -3.03
CA MET A 101 10.92 21.16 -4.00
C MET A 101 10.15 19.97 -3.40
N MET A 102 10.67 19.35 -2.34
CA MET A 102 10.02 18.23 -1.65
C MET A 102 8.74 18.63 -0.91
N PHE A 103 8.53 19.91 -0.60
CA PHE A 103 7.22 20.35 -0.09
C PHE A 103 6.11 20.13 -1.11
N ILE A 104 6.36 20.51 -2.37
CA ILE A 104 5.38 20.33 -3.45
C ILE A 104 5.15 18.83 -3.68
N VAL A 105 6.24 18.07 -3.81
CA VAL A 105 6.18 16.62 -4.06
C VAL A 105 5.44 15.91 -2.92
N GLY A 106 5.80 16.18 -1.66
CA GLY A 106 5.17 15.59 -0.49
C GLY A 106 3.68 15.94 -0.38
N ILE A 107 3.29 17.18 -0.69
CA ILE A 107 1.87 17.57 -0.73
C ILE A 107 1.12 16.80 -1.81
N LEU A 108 1.67 16.68 -3.02
CA LEU A 108 1.04 15.92 -4.10
C LEU A 108 0.85 14.45 -3.72
N PHE A 109 1.85 13.83 -3.10
CA PHE A 109 1.73 12.47 -2.59
C PHE A 109 0.70 12.36 -1.45
N ALA A 110 0.61 13.33 -0.55
CA ALA A 110 -0.40 13.34 0.50
C ALA A 110 -1.82 13.42 -0.08
N ILE A 111 -2.01 14.19 -1.16
CA ILE A 111 -3.28 14.23 -1.91
C ILE A 111 -3.56 12.87 -2.55
N CYS A 112 -2.58 12.27 -3.24
CA CYS A 112 -2.71 10.94 -3.83
C CYS A 112 -3.03 9.86 -2.78
N TRP A 113 -2.40 9.92 -1.61
CA TRP A 113 -2.63 9.06 -0.47
C TRP A 113 -4.06 9.16 0.03
N TRP A 114 -4.51 10.38 0.32
CA TRP A 114 -5.88 10.65 0.77
C TRP A 114 -6.92 10.19 -0.26
N TYR A 115 -6.71 10.54 -1.53
CA TYR A 115 -7.60 10.15 -2.62
C TYR A 115 -7.63 8.62 -2.82
N GLY A 116 -6.46 7.97 -2.83
CA GLY A 116 -6.33 6.52 -2.98
C GLY A 116 -7.04 5.77 -1.85
N ILE A 117 -6.93 6.25 -0.61
CA ILE A 117 -7.65 5.68 0.53
C ILE A 117 -9.16 5.88 0.38
N ARG A 118 -9.61 7.10 0.09
CA ARG A 118 -11.04 7.41 -0.02
C ARG A 118 -11.70 6.60 -1.13
N THR A 119 -11.10 6.60 -2.31
CA THR A 119 -11.60 5.90 -3.49
C THR A 119 -11.48 4.39 -3.32
N GLY A 120 -10.38 3.89 -2.77
CA GLY A 120 -10.20 2.48 -2.49
C GLY A 120 -11.22 1.93 -1.47
N MET A 121 -11.55 2.70 -0.42
CA MET A 121 -12.60 2.32 0.53
C MET A 121 -13.99 2.27 -0.12
N ARG A 122 -14.29 3.18 -1.04
CA ARG A 122 -15.55 3.16 -1.79
C ARG A 122 -15.64 1.92 -2.68
N ILE A 123 -14.62 1.67 -3.50
CA ILE A 123 -14.57 0.52 -4.40
C ILE A 123 -14.63 -0.80 -3.63
N ASP A 124 -13.88 -0.92 -2.52
CA ASP A 124 -13.89 -2.15 -1.73
C ASP A 124 -15.27 -2.45 -1.13
N ARG A 125 -16.07 -1.42 -0.79
CA ARG A 125 -17.46 -1.60 -0.33
C ARG A 125 -18.38 -2.08 -1.46
N GLU A 126 -18.29 -1.46 -2.64
CA GLU A 126 -19.07 -1.86 -3.81
C GLU A 126 -18.74 -3.28 -4.27
N VAL A 127 -17.46 -3.66 -4.26
CA VAL A 127 -17.02 -5.02 -4.58
C VAL A 127 -17.52 -6.01 -3.54
N ALA A 128 -17.43 -5.69 -2.25
CA ALA A 128 -17.94 -6.57 -1.20
C ALA A 128 -19.46 -6.83 -1.31
N GLU A 129 -20.23 -5.82 -1.71
CA GLU A 129 -21.68 -5.98 -1.96
C GLU A 129 -21.96 -6.87 -3.18
N ARG A 130 -21.21 -6.67 -4.27
CA ARG A 130 -21.30 -7.53 -5.46
C ARG A 130 -20.92 -8.98 -5.17
N ASP A 131 -19.84 -9.19 -4.43
CA ASP A 131 -19.37 -10.53 -4.05
C ASP A 131 -20.42 -11.25 -3.16
N ARG A 132 -21.13 -10.51 -2.29
CA ARG A 132 -22.26 -11.07 -1.51
C ARG A 132 -23.44 -11.47 -2.39
N ARG A 133 -23.86 -10.60 -3.32
CA ARG A 133 -24.95 -10.91 -4.26
C ARG A 133 -24.62 -12.11 -5.14
N GLN A 134 -23.38 -12.21 -5.60
CA GLN A 134 -22.94 -13.37 -6.38
C GLN A 134 -23.00 -14.65 -5.54
N ALA A 135 -22.54 -14.61 -4.29
CA ALA A 135 -22.62 -15.77 -3.40
C ALA A 135 -24.07 -16.20 -3.09
N GLU A 136 -25.00 -15.25 -2.96
CA GLU A 136 -26.44 -15.53 -2.81
C GLU A 136 -27.04 -16.15 -4.09
N TRP A 137 -26.66 -15.64 -5.26
CA TRP A 137 -27.08 -16.20 -6.55
C TRP A 137 -26.53 -17.62 -6.76
N ASP A 138 -25.24 -17.83 -6.51
CA ASP A 138 -24.57 -19.13 -6.64
C ASP A 138 -25.14 -20.15 -5.63
N ALA A 139 -25.56 -19.71 -4.44
CA ALA A 139 -26.24 -20.58 -3.48
C ALA A 139 -27.66 -20.96 -3.92
N ALA A 140 -28.34 -20.08 -4.66
CA ALA A 140 -29.69 -20.33 -5.18
C ALA A 140 -29.71 -21.14 -6.49
N HIS A 141 -28.66 -21.04 -7.33
CA HIS A 141 -28.60 -21.64 -8.68
C HIS A 141 -27.42 -22.60 -8.89
N GLY A 142 -26.68 -22.96 -7.84
CA GLY A 142 -25.45 -23.77 -7.92
C GLY A 142 -25.61 -25.18 -8.47
N ASP A 143 -26.83 -25.74 -8.45
CA ASP A 143 -27.16 -27.04 -9.06
C ASP A 143 -27.41 -26.95 -10.58
N GLU A 144 -27.69 -25.77 -11.14
CA GLU A 144 -27.93 -25.57 -12.59
C GLU A 144 -26.64 -25.39 -13.41
N ALA A 145 -25.51 -25.13 -12.74
CA ALA A 145 -24.24 -24.80 -13.39
C ALA A 145 -23.32 -26.00 -13.65
N ALA A 146 -23.73 -27.23 -13.30
CA ALA A 146 -23.06 -28.42 -13.78
C ALA A 146 -23.53 -28.66 -15.23
N PRO A 147 -22.69 -28.42 -16.26
CA PRO A 147 -23.05 -28.92 -17.58
C PRO A 147 -23.22 -30.43 -17.45
N GLU A 148 -24.40 -30.95 -17.78
CA GLU A 148 -24.61 -32.38 -17.98
C GLU A 148 -23.56 -32.84 -18.99
N THR A 149 -22.50 -33.47 -18.49
CA THR A 149 -21.49 -34.10 -19.34
C THR A 149 -22.14 -35.36 -19.93
N PRO A 150 -22.23 -35.49 -21.26
CA PRO A 150 -22.75 -36.70 -21.90
C PRO A 150 -21.85 -37.92 -21.67
#